data_AF-A0A7Y4XPM7-F1
#
_entry.id   AF-A0A7Y4XPM7-F1
#
_cell.length_a   1.000
_cell.length_b   1.000
_cell.length_c   1.000
_cell.angle_alpha   90.00
_cell.angle_beta   90.00
_cell.angle_gamma   90.00
#
_symmetry.space_group_name_H-M   'P 1'
#
loop_
_entity.id
_entity.type
_entity.pdbx_description
1 polymer ?
#
loop_
_entity_poly.entity_id
_entity_poly.type
_entity_poly.pdbx_seq_one_letter_code
_entity_poly.pdbx_strand_id
1 'polypeptide(L)'
;MKKIFILSVVLFFAVAIKGFSQTVYASEKGTKYHTADCRLSGDAKDMTLAAAKKGGKTSCSICKPEDHFKDKATQCTGKTADGTQCKRMTSAKGGKCYQHAGA
;
A
#
# COMPACT_ATOMS: atom_id res chain seq x y z
N MET A 1 -21.08 -25.03 31.09
CA MET A 1 -20.53 -25.43 29.76
C MET A 1 -20.68 -24.36 28.68
N LYS A 2 -21.86 -23.75 28.48
CA LYS A 2 -22.05 -22.64 27.50
C LYS A 2 -21.13 -21.43 27.70
N LYS A 3 -20.87 -21.00 28.95
CA LYS A 3 -19.98 -19.87 29.25
C LYS A 3 -18.50 -20.15 28.92
N ILE A 4 -18.06 -21.40 29.12
CA ILE A 4 -16.70 -21.85 28.77
C ILE A 4 -16.55 -21.93 27.25
N PHE A 5 -17.59 -22.40 26.55
CA PHE A 5 -17.60 -22.43 25.08
C PHE A 5 -17.59 -21.02 24.46
N ILE A 6 -18.32 -20.06 25.05
CA ILE A 6 -18.31 -18.66 24.62
C ILE A 6 -16.94 -18.02 24.86
N LEU A 7 -16.31 -18.26 26.02
CA LEU A 7 -14.96 -17.79 26.32
C LEU A 7 -13.91 -18.36 25.35
N SER A 8 -14.00 -19.65 24.98
CA SER A 8 -13.07 -20.25 24.02
C SER A 8 -13.24 -19.72 22.60
N VAL A 9 -14.46 -19.40 22.17
CA VAL A 9 -14.73 -18.82 20.84
C VAL A 9 -14.21 -17.38 20.75
N VAL A 10 -14.38 -16.58 21.81
CA VAL A 10 -13.84 -15.21 21.86
C VAL A 10 -12.30 -15.21 21.85
N LEU A 11 -11.68 -16.14 22.58
CA LEU A 11 -10.22 -16.26 22.61
C LEU A 11 -9.65 -16.69 21.25
N PHE A 12 -10.33 -17.58 20.53
CA PHE A 12 -9.88 -18.03 19.20
C PHE A 12 -9.98 -16.92 18.15
N PHE A 13 -10.98 -16.05 18.23
CA PHE A 13 -11.16 -14.93 17.30
C PHE A 13 -10.12 -13.81 17.49
N ALA A 14 -9.60 -13.63 18.71
CA ALA A 14 -8.62 -12.59 19.02
C ALA A 14 -7.23 -12.85 18.39
N VAL A 15 -6.89 -14.11 18.08
CA VAL A 15 -5.55 -14.50 17.57
C VAL A 15 -5.39 -14.26 16.05
N ALA A 16 -6.48 -14.04 15.30
CA ALA A 16 -6.44 -13.97 13.83
C ALA A 16 -6.11 -12.59 13.24
N ILE A 17 -5.84 -11.56 14.06
CA ILE A 17 -5.62 -10.19 13.58
C ILE A 17 -4.15 -10.02 13.15
N LYS A 18 -3.81 -10.45 11.93
CA LYS A 18 -2.53 -10.06 11.31
C LYS A 18 -2.60 -8.60 10.87
N GLY A 19 -1.74 -7.75 11.44
CA GLY A 19 -1.64 -6.33 11.09
C GLY A 19 -1.03 -6.13 9.70
N PHE A 20 -1.76 -5.47 8.80
CA PHE A 20 -1.23 -5.04 7.50
C PHE A 20 -0.43 -3.74 7.69
N SER A 21 0.89 -3.85 7.60
CA SER A 21 1.78 -2.68 7.59
C SER A 21 2.25 -2.36 6.17
N GLN A 22 2.41 -1.07 5.89
CA GLN A 22 2.89 -0.52 4.62
C GLN A 22 4.42 -0.45 4.66
N THR A 23 5.06 -0.88 3.58
CA THR A 23 6.52 -0.83 3.44
C THR A 23 6.94 0.50 2.82
N VAL A 24 7.94 1.14 3.41
CA VAL A 24 8.63 2.34 2.90
C VAL A 24 10.13 2.13 2.92
N TYR A 25 10.86 2.98 2.21
CA TYR A 25 12.32 2.91 2.13
C TYR A 25 12.93 4.13 2.78
N ALA A 26 13.78 3.93 3.80
CA ALA A 26 14.54 5.04 4.38
C ALA A 26 15.93 4.59 4.81
N SER A 27 16.90 5.49 4.73
CA SER A 27 18.22 5.27 5.31
C SER A 27 18.19 5.56 6.81
N GLU A 28 19.14 4.99 7.56
CA GLU A 28 19.22 5.14 9.02
C GLU A 28 19.39 6.62 9.42
N LYS A 29 20.33 7.31 8.74
CA LYS A 29 20.67 8.73 8.95
C LYS A 29 19.73 9.71 8.25
N GLY A 30 18.89 9.24 7.33
CA GLY A 30 17.99 10.07 6.54
C GLY A 30 16.83 10.64 7.35
N THR A 31 16.35 11.81 6.93
CA THR A 31 15.17 12.48 7.50
C THR A 31 13.88 12.14 6.77
N LYS A 32 13.97 11.51 5.60
CA LYS A 32 12.82 11.20 4.74
C LYS A 32 12.71 9.72 4.42
N TYR A 33 11.48 9.28 4.19
CA TYR A 33 11.17 7.96 3.65
C TYR A 33 10.58 8.08 2.23
N HIS A 34 10.76 7.03 1.45
CA HIS A 34 10.63 7.00 0.00
C HIS A 34 9.84 5.78 -0.48
N THR A 35 9.42 5.79 -1.74
CA THR A 35 9.00 4.58 -2.49
C THR A 35 10.25 3.82 -2.97
N ALA A 36 10.08 2.56 -3.37
CA ALA A 36 11.19 1.70 -3.82
C ALA A 36 11.96 2.29 -5.01
N ASP A 37 11.24 2.98 -5.90
CA ASP A 37 11.67 3.51 -7.19
C ASP A 37 12.07 4.99 -7.15
N CYS A 38 12.08 5.62 -5.97
CA CYS A 38 12.46 7.03 -5.86
C CYS A 38 13.94 7.22 -6.16
N ARG A 39 14.29 8.10 -7.12
CA ARG A 39 15.69 8.46 -7.45
C ARG A 39 16.53 8.96 -6.26
N LEU A 40 15.89 9.44 -5.20
CA LEU A 40 16.55 9.93 -3.99
C LEU A 40 16.64 8.89 -2.86
N SER A 41 16.20 7.65 -3.08
CA SER A 41 16.23 6.60 -2.06
C SER A 41 17.66 6.17 -1.72
N GLY A 42 18.59 6.21 -2.67
CA GLY A 42 20.01 5.92 -2.41
C GLY A 42 20.21 4.57 -1.74
N ASP A 43 20.84 4.57 -0.56
CA ASP A 43 21.10 3.41 0.30
C ASP A 43 19.93 3.04 1.24
N ALA A 44 18.74 3.58 0.99
CA ALA A 44 17.56 3.33 1.83
C ALA A 44 17.21 1.84 1.90
N LYS A 45 16.90 1.39 3.12
CA LYS A 45 16.42 0.03 3.40
C LYS A 45 14.92 0.03 3.61
N ASP A 46 14.29 -1.11 3.34
CA ASP A 46 12.87 -1.30 3.62
C ASP A 46 12.59 -1.26 5.13
N MET A 47 11.49 -0.63 5.51
CA MET A 47 10.97 -0.61 6.86
C MET A 47 9.48 -0.34 6.85
N THR A 48 8.82 -0.53 7.98
CA THR A 48 7.40 -0.20 8.10
C THR A 48 7.20 1.32 8.15
N LEU A 49 6.10 1.80 7.55
CA LEU A 49 5.69 3.21 7.65
C LEU A 49 5.58 3.66 9.12
N ALA A 50 5.11 2.76 9.99
CA ALA A 50 5.04 3.00 11.42
C ALA A 50 6.42 3.20 12.06
N ALA A 51 7.42 2.38 11.71
CA ALA A 51 8.78 2.53 12.20
C ALA A 51 9.42 3.84 11.69
N ALA A 52 9.21 4.19 10.42
CA ALA A 52 9.69 5.44 9.85
C ALA A 52 9.12 6.66 10.61
N LYS A 53 7.80 6.68 10.83
CA LYS A 53 7.12 7.75 11.58
C LYS A 53 7.58 7.80 13.04
N LYS A 54 7.71 6.65 13.71
CA LYS A 54 8.24 6.56 15.08
C LYS A 54 9.67 7.09 15.18
N GLY A 55 10.48 6.89 14.13
CA GLY A 55 11.82 7.43 14.01
C GLY A 55 11.90 8.90 13.57
N GLY A 56 10.76 9.63 13.52
CA GLY A 56 10.73 11.05 13.16
C GLY A 56 10.95 11.35 11.68
N LYS A 57 10.89 10.35 10.80
CA LYS A 57 11.09 10.54 9.36
C LYS A 57 9.83 11.08 8.69
N THR A 58 10.01 11.92 7.69
CA THR A 58 8.93 12.59 6.94
C THR A 58 8.80 12.05 5.51
N SER A 59 7.66 12.25 4.86
CA SER A 59 7.45 11.76 3.49
C SER A 59 8.30 12.53 2.48
N CYS A 60 8.89 11.83 1.53
CA CYS A 60 9.54 12.48 0.38
C CYS A 60 8.52 13.22 -0.49
N SER A 61 8.73 14.52 -0.70
CA SER A 61 7.84 15.37 -1.52
C SER A 61 7.90 15.04 -3.03
N ILE A 62 8.93 14.31 -3.47
CA ILE A 62 9.13 13.96 -4.88
C ILE A 62 8.36 12.69 -5.23
N CYS A 63 8.57 11.59 -4.51
CA CYS A 63 7.87 10.33 -4.76
C CYS A 63 6.56 10.18 -3.98
N LYS A 64 6.18 11.18 -3.18
CA LYS A 64 4.92 11.27 -2.41
C LYS A 64 4.37 9.91 -1.92
N PRO A 65 5.10 9.18 -1.07
CA PRO A 65 4.73 7.80 -0.70
C PRO A 65 3.31 7.70 -0.12
N GLU A 66 2.87 8.73 0.62
CA GLU A 66 1.55 8.75 1.24
C GLU A 66 0.37 8.82 0.26
N ASP A 67 0.59 9.34 -0.95
CA ASP A 67 -0.44 9.36 -1.98
C ASP A 67 -0.62 7.96 -2.58
N HIS A 68 0.48 7.21 -2.72
CA HIS A 68 0.46 5.84 -3.22
C HIS A 68 -0.21 4.84 -2.27
N PHE A 69 -0.27 5.10 -0.96
CA PHE A 69 -0.95 4.21 0.00
C PHE A 69 -2.48 4.34 0.00
N LYS A 70 -3.00 5.50 -0.41
CA LYS A 70 -4.45 5.77 -0.46
C LYS A 70 -5.09 5.20 -1.73
N ASP A 71 -4.27 5.09 -2.76
CA ASP A 71 -4.62 4.60 -4.07
C ASP A 71 -4.84 3.07 -4.04
N LYS A 72 -6.08 2.64 -3.77
CA LYS A 72 -6.48 1.24 -4.04
C LYS A 72 -6.46 1.02 -5.55
N ALA A 73 -5.37 0.43 -6.04
CA ALA A 73 -5.28 0.06 -7.44
C ALA A 73 -6.33 -1.03 -7.75
N THR A 74 -7.16 -0.77 -8.76
CA THR A 74 -8.13 -1.73 -9.29
C THR A 74 -7.79 -2.09 -10.73
N GLN A 75 -8.25 -3.25 -11.21
CA GLN A 75 -8.07 -3.61 -12.61
C GLN A 75 -8.83 -2.61 -13.50
N CYS A 76 -8.20 -2.22 -14.62
CA CYS A 76 -8.80 -1.35 -15.61
C CYS A 76 -10.12 -1.93 -16.13
N THR A 77 -11.13 -1.08 -16.28
CA THR A 77 -12.45 -1.44 -16.83
C THR A 77 -12.52 -1.29 -18.35
N GLY A 78 -11.42 -0.95 -19.02
CA GLY A 78 -11.32 -0.85 -20.49
C GLY A 78 -11.23 -2.23 -21.15
N LYS A 79 -11.66 -2.30 -22.42
CA LYS A 79 -11.44 -3.48 -23.28
C LYS A 79 -10.34 -3.17 -24.28
N THR A 80 -9.50 -4.16 -24.54
CA THR A 80 -8.45 -4.10 -25.58
C THR A 80 -9.08 -4.24 -26.99
N ALA A 81 -8.28 -4.05 -28.04
CA ALA A 81 -8.76 -4.15 -29.43
C ALA A 81 -9.32 -5.56 -29.77
N ASP A 82 -8.77 -6.60 -29.15
CA ASP A 82 -9.23 -7.99 -29.21
C ASP A 82 -10.47 -8.28 -28.34
N GLY A 83 -11.01 -7.28 -27.64
CA GLY A 83 -12.24 -7.36 -26.86
C GLY A 83 -12.10 -7.92 -25.44
N THR A 84 -10.90 -8.35 -25.04
CA THR A 84 -10.63 -8.82 -23.67
C THR A 84 -10.54 -7.66 -22.67
N GLN A 85 -10.79 -7.93 -21.39
CA GLN A 85 -10.66 -6.91 -20.36
C GLN A 85 -9.18 -6.56 -20.14
N CYS A 86 -8.87 -5.26 -20.11
CA CYS A 86 -7.54 -4.77 -19.83
C CYS A 86 -7.06 -5.27 -18.46
N LYS A 87 -5.88 -5.91 -18.43
CA LYS A 87 -5.28 -6.46 -17.20
C LYS A 87 -4.43 -5.43 -16.43
N ARG A 88 -4.28 -4.22 -16.95
CA ARG A 88 -3.50 -3.16 -16.27
C ARG A 88 -4.24 -2.70 -15.02
N MET A 89 -3.50 -2.48 -13.93
CA MET A 89 -4.02 -1.88 -12.71
C MET A 89 -3.98 -0.35 -12.80
N THR A 90 -4.90 0.32 -12.12
CA THR A 90 -4.97 1.77 -12.06
C THR A 90 -5.56 2.23 -10.73
N SER A 91 -5.07 3.36 -10.21
CA SER A 91 -5.68 4.08 -9.10
C SER A 91 -6.50 5.30 -9.53
N ALA A 92 -6.69 5.49 -10.85
CA ALA A 92 -7.49 6.59 -11.37
C ALA A 92 -8.94 6.46 -10.91
N LYS A 93 -9.54 7.58 -10.47
CA LYS A 93 -10.95 7.62 -10.00
C LYS A 93 -11.95 7.04 -11.00
N GLY A 94 -11.65 7.08 -12.30
CA GLY A 94 -12.50 6.53 -13.37
C GLY A 94 -12.31 5.04 -13.66
N GLY A 95 -11.40 4.35 -12.96
CA GLY A 95 -11.14 2.92 -13.18
C GLY A 95 -10.55 2.59 -14.56
N LYS A 96 -10.09 3.59 -15.31
CA LYS A 96 -9.43 3.44 -16.62
C LYS A 96 -7.95 3.71 -16.46
N CYS A 97 -7.11 2.81 -16.99
CA CYS A 97 -5.67 3.03 -17.05
C CYS A 97 -5.33 4.08 -18.12
N TYR A 98 -4.07 4.54 -18.16
CA TYR A 98 -3.61 5.60 -19.09
C TYR A 98 -3.84 5.28 -20.58
N GLN A 99 -4.00 4.01 -20.95
CA GLN A 99 -4.33 3.60 -22.33
C GLN A 99 -5.82 3.74 -22.68
N HIS A 100 -6.67 3.83 -21.67
CA HIS A 100 -8.12 3.96 -21.80
C HIS A 100 -8.64 5.23 -21.13
N ALA A 101 -7.75 6.15 -20.76
CA ALA A 101 -8.10 7.42 -20.14
C ALA A 101 -8.58 8.38 -21.24
N GLY A 102 -9.84 8.84 -21.14
CA GLY A 102 -10.43 9.78 -22.12
C GLY A 102 -11.22 9.13 -23.26
N ALA A 103 -11.50 7.83 -23.18
CA ALA A 103 -12.43 7.12 -24.06
C ALA A 103 -13.87 7.16 -23.51
#